data_AF-A0A5C7W330-F1
#
_entry.id   AF-A0A5C7W330-F1
#
_cell.length_a   1.000
_cell.length_b   1.000
_cell.length_c   1.000
_cell.angle_alpha   90.00
_cell.angle_beta   90.00
_cell.angle_gamma   90.00
#
_symmetry.space_group_name_H-M   'P 1'
#
loop_
_entity.id
_entity.type
_entity.pdbx_description
1 polymer ?
#
loop_
_entity_poly.entity_id
_entity_poly.type
_entity_poly.pdbx_seq_one_letter_code
_entity_poly.pdbx_strand_id
1 'polypeptide(L)'
;AHLRDARLRAQPGVTQVRAEASGVRTLFKHLKDGGTVGILPDQQPKRGDGEFAPFFDIPALTMSLLSRLACKTGATVLMAFAERLPDGAGFRIRILPAPAAIGGEDTARACAALNAALEACIRLAPAQYQWSYKRFTIRPEGEAPIRYE
;
A
#
# COMPACT_ATOMS: atom_id res chain seq x y z
N ALA A 1 -8.91 15.41 18.89
CA ALA A 1 -9.09 16.08 17.58
C ALA A 1 -9.43 15.07 16.47
N HIS A 2 -10.57 14.35 16.58
CA HIS A 2 -10.83 13.12 15.82
C HIS A 2 -12.08 13.17 14.91
N LEU A 3 -12.60 14.35 14.57
CA LEU A 3 -13.90 14.49 13.87
C LEU A 3 -13.87 15.37 12.61
N ARG A 4 -12.71 15.57 11.97
CA ARG A 4 -12.61 16.37 10.74
C ARG A 4 -12.46 15.57 9.43
N ASP A 5 -12.35 14.25 9.48
CA ASP A 5 -11.81 13.47 8.35
C ASP A 5 -12.85 12.92 7.35
N ALA A 6 -14.13 12.85 7.72
CA ALA A 6 -15.17 12.26 6.85
C ALA A 6 -15.56 13.16 5.66
N ARG A 7 -15.49 14.49 5.80
CA ARG A 7 -15.94 15.44 4.77
C ARG A 7 -14.98 15.61 3.60
N LEU A 8 -13.67 15.44 3.80
CA LEU A 8 -12.66 15.62 2.75
C LEU A 8 -12.64 14.47 1.74
N ARG A 9 -13.13 13.30 2.14
CA ARG A 9 -13.15 12.07 1.32
C ARG A 9 -14.51 11.79 0.67
N ALA A 10 -15.50 12.66 0.88
CA ALA A 10 -16.81 12.65 0.22
C ALA A 10 -16.82 13.62 -0.99
N GLN A 11 -15.71 13.69 -1.72
CA GLN A 11 -15.64 14.47 -2.95
C GLN A 11 -16.34 13.70 -4.08
N PRO A 12 -16.99 14.41 -5.04
CA PRO A 12 -17.55 13.79 -6.22
C PRO A 12 -16.51 12.91 -6.93
N GLY A 13 -16.84 11.65 -7.19
CA GLY A 13 -15.95 10.70 -7.89
C GLY A 13 -15.08 9.80 -7.01
N VAL A 14 -15.11 9.95 -5.68
CA VAL A 14 -14.40 9.03 -4.76
C VAL A 14 -15.40 8.16 -4.00
N THR A 15 -15.43 6.87 -4.32
CA THR A 15 -16.22 5.88 -3.57
C THR A 15 -15.34 5.19 -2.55
N GLN A 16 -15.65 5.37 -1.27
CA GLN A 16 -14.97 4.65 -0.19
C GLN A 16 -15.55 3.25 -0.04
N VAL A 17 -14.66 2.28 0.06
CA VAL A 17 -15.02 0.88 0.27
C VAL A 17 -14.39 0.43 1.58
N ARG A 18 -15.19 -0.15 2.47
CA ARG A 18 -14.68 -0.69 3.74
C ARG A 18 -13.82 -1.91 3.47
N ALA A 19 -12.75 -2.08 4.24
CA ALA A 19 -11.84 -3.22 4.17
C ALA A 19 -12.46 -4.48 4.81
N GLU A 20 -13.58 -4.94 4.25
CA GLU A 20 -14.31 -6.15 4.62
C GLU A 20 -14.49 -7.03 3.37
N ALA A 21 -14.85 -8.30 3.53
CA ALA A 21 -14.99 -9.24 2.40
C ALA A 21 -15.97 -8.75 1.31
N SER A 22 -17.06 -8.08 1.72
CA SER A 22 -18.00 -7.42 0.81
C SER A 22 -17.33 -6.29 0.02
N GLY A 23 -16.52 -5.48 0.68
CA GLY A 23 -15.76 -4.41 0.04
C GLY A 23 -14.73 -4.91 -0.96
N VAL A 24 -14.01 -5.98 -0.63
CA VAL A 24 -13.05 -6.60 -1.56
C VAL A 24 -13.72 -7.03 -2.87
N ARG A 25 -14.93 -7.62 -2.80
CA ARG A 25 -15.70 -7.98 -4.02
C ARG A 25 -16.06 -6.76 -4.86
N THR A 26 -16.43 -5.64 -4.22
CA THR A 26 -16.71 -4.38 -4.91
C THR A 26 -15.46 -3.87 -5.65
N LEU A 27 -14.28 -3.94 -5.04
CA LEU A 27 -13.02 -3.55 -5.69
C LEU A 27 -12.72 -4.42 -6.92
N PHE A 28 -12.89 -5.74 -6.81
CA PHE A 28 -12.72 -6.66 -7.94
C PHE A 28 -13.63 -6.33 -9.10
N LYS A 29 -14.92 -6.12 -8.82
CA LYS A 29 -15.89 -5.76 -9.85
C LYS A 29 -15.52 -4.43 -10.51
N HIS A 30 -15.19 -3.42 -9.71
CA HIS A 30 -14.84 -2.09 -10.23
C HIS A 30 -13.63 -2.12 -11.17
N LEU A 31 -12.58 -2.88 -10.82
CA LEU A 31 -11.42 -3.05 -11.70
C LEU A 31 -11.75 -3.82 -12.98
N LYS A 32 -12.60 -4.86 -12.92
CA LYS A 32 -13.06 -5.58 -14.12
C LYS A 32 -13.90 -4.72 -15.05
N ASP A 33 -14.65 -3.77 -14.49
CA ASP A 33 -15.46 -2.81 -15.25
C ASP A 33 -14.61 -1.64 -15.82
N GLY A 34 -13.28 -1.72 -15.75
CA GLY A 34 -12.35 -0.70 -16.28
C GLY A 34 -12.12 0.48 -15.35
N GLY A 35 -12.58 0.39 -14.10
CA GLY A 35 -12.41 1.41 -13.07
C GLY A 35 -11.00 1.47 -12.47
N THR A 36 -10.81 2.40 -11.54
CA THR A 36 -9.52 2.62 -10.85
C THR A 36 -9.70 2.49 -9.35
N VAL A 37 -8.76 1.81 -8.69
CA VAL A 37 -8.76 1.63 -7.23
C VAL A 37 -7.46 2.19 -6.65
N GLY A 38 -7.58 3.06 -5.64
CA GLY A 38 -6.46 3.50 -4.81
C GLY A 38 -6.35 2.67 -3.53
N ILE A 39 -5.14 2.19 -3.23
CA ILE A 39 -4.83 1.44 -2.00
C ILE A 39 -3.56 2.03 -1.40
N LEU A 40 -3.49 2.12 -0.07
CA LEU A 40 -2.26 2.38 0.67
C LEU A 40 -1.65 1.02 1.08
N PRO A 41 -0.63 0.52 0.36
CA PRO A 41 -0.11 -0.84 0.57
C PRO A 41 0.85 -0.96 1.76
N ASP A 42 1.27 0.18 2.32
CA ASP A 42 2.33 0.29 3.31
C ASP A 42 1.83 0.34 4.77
N GLN A 43 0.56 -0.05 4.97
CA GLN A 43 0.02 -0.33 6.31
C GLN A 43 0.19 -1.81 6.67
N GLN A 44 0.41 -2.08 7.95
CA GLN A 44 0.46 -3.44 8.47
C GLN A 44 -0.97 -4.02 8.48
N PRO A 45 -1.23 -5.16 7.81
CA PRO A 45 -2.52 -5.82 7.85
C PRO A 45 -2.66 -6.66 9.14
N LYS A 46 -3.82 -7.29 9.34
CA LYS A 46 -3.98 -8.29 10.41
C LYS A 46 -3.25 -9.58 10.04
N ARG A 47 -2.95 -10.42 11.03
CA ARG A 47 -2.42 -11.78 10.78
C ARG A 47 -3.39 -12.55 9.86
N GLY A 48 -2.84 -13.21 8.84
CA GLY A 48 -3.61 -13.94 7.82
C GLY A 48 -3.99 -13.12 6.58
N ASP A 49 -3.89 -11.78 6.62
CA ASP A 49 -4.26 -10.90 5.49
C ASP A 49 -3.05 -10.52 4.60
N GLY A 50 -1.87 -11.08 4.87
CA GLY A 50 -0.63 -10.73 4.20
C GLY A 50 0.48 -11.75 4.40
N GLU A 51 1.60 -11.51 3.74
CA GLU A 51 2.82 -12.31 3.81
C GLU A 51 3.95 -11.50 4.43
N PHE A 52 4.88 -12.16 5.12
CA PHE A 52 6.12 -11.51 5.53
C PHE A 52 7.03 -11.35 4.32
N ALA A 53 7.42 -10.12 4.03
CA ALA A 53 8.30 -9.76 2.93
C ALA A 53 9.33 -8.72 3.39
N PRO A 54 10.54 -8.71 2.82
CA PRO A 54 11.56 -7.71 3.19
C PRO A 54 11.06 -6.30 2.86
N PHE A 55 11.29 -5.36 3.77
CA PHE A 55 11.08 -3.92 3.59
C PHE A 55 12.20 -3.19 4.32
N PHE A 56 13.13 -2.62 3.56
CA PHE A 56 14.43 -2.12 4.04
C PHE A 56 15.14 -3.17 4.91
N ASP A 57 15.23 -4.40 4.37
CA ASP A 57 15.84 -5.57 5.01
C ASP A 57 15.18 -6.04 6.32
N ILE A 58 14.06 -5.42 6.73
CA ILE A 58 13.26 -5.85 7.88
C ILE A 58 12.08 -6.67 7.38
N PRO A 59 11.84 -7.89 7.90
CA PRO A 59 10.63 -8.63 7.60
C PRO A 59 9.39 -7.85 8.05
N ALA A 60 8.55 -7.47 7.09
CA ALA A 60 7.32 -6.72 7.31
C ALA A 60 6.11 -7.54 6.86
N LEU A 61 5.10 -7.65 7.73
CA LEU A 61 3.82 -8.20 7.33
C LEU A 61 3.16 -7.26 6.32
N THR A 62 3.07 -7.72 5.07
CA THR A 62 2.70 -6.92 3.91
C THR A 62 1.38 -7.42 3.33
N MET A 63 0.42 -6.51 3.12
CA MET A 63 -0.93 -6.90 2.70
C MET A 63 -0.95 -7.54 1.32
N SER A 64 -1.69 -8.65 1.20
CA SER A 64 -1.80 -9.39 -0.06
C SER A 64 -2.90 -8.85 -1.00
N LEU A 65 -3.79 -8.00 -0.48
CA LEU A 65 -4.98 -7.53 -1.21
C LEU A 65 -4.64 -6.86 -2.55
N LEU A 66 -3.65 -5.96 -2.58
CA LEU A 66 -3.25 -5.25 -3.79
C LEU A 66 -2.78 -6.25 -4.86
N SER A 67 -1.85 -7.14 -4.50
CA SER A 67 -1.32 -8.16 -5.41
C SER A 67 -2.40 -9.11 -5.91
N ARG A 68 -3.32 -9.54 -5.04
CA ARG A 68 -4.45 -10.40 -5.43
C ARG A 68 -5.44 -9.71 -6.36
N LEU A 69 -5.67 -8.41 -6.18
CA LEU A 69 -6.48 -7.61 -7.11
C LEU A 69 -5.82 -7.58 -8.48
N ALA A 70 -4.55 -7.14 -8.54
CA ALA A 70 -3.80 -7.07 -9.79
C ALA A 70 -3.74 -8.41 -10.53
N CYS A 71 -3.40 -9.49 -9.82
CA CYS A 71 -3.32 -10.84 -10.39
C CYS A 71 -4.64 -11.30 -11.03
N LYS A 72 -5.76 -11.21 -10.30
CA LYS A 72 -7.04 -11.76 -10.78
C LYS A 72 -7.78 -10.86 -11.78
N THR A 73 -7.47 -9.57 -11.83
CA THR A 73 -8.12 -8.65 -12.78
C THR A 73 -7.24 -8.31 -13.97
N GLY A 74 -5.94 -8.60 -13.92
CA GLY A 74 -4.97 -8.13 -14.91
C GLY A 74 -4.78 -6.61 -14.88
N ALA A 75 -5.15 -5.95 -13.78
CA ALA A 75 -5.04 -4.49 -13.68
C ALA A 75 -3.57 -4.05 -13.70
N THR A 76 -3.30 -2.95 -14.41
CA THR A 76 -1.98 -2.32 -14.36
C THR A 76 -1.76 -1.68 -13.00
N VAL A 77 -0.65 -2.01 -12.36
CA VAL A 77 -0.26 -1.41 -11.08
C VAL A 77 0.63 -0.20 -11.33
N LEU A 78 0.29 0.92 -10.70
CA LEU A 78 1.10 2.14 -10.69
C LEU A 78 1.40 2.50 -9.23
N MET A 79 2.64 2.89 -8.95
CA MET A 79 3.01 3.48 -7.68
C MET A 79 2.79 4.98 -7.74
N ALA A 80 2.12 5.56 -6.75
CA ALA A 80 1.87 7.00 -6.73
C ALA A 80 2.07 7.60 -5.35
N PHE A 81 2.66 8.79 -5.31
CA PHE A 81 2.76 9.60 -4.09
C PHE A 81 2.88 11.09 -4.41
N ALA A 82 2.53 11.93 -3.44
CA ALA A 82 2.71 13.37 -3.52
C ALA A 82 4.00 13.76 -2.79
N GLU A 83 4.98 14.26 -3.53
CA GLU A 83 6.21 14.84 -2.98
C GLU A 83 5.96 16.32 -2.69
N ARG A 84 6.13 16.75 -1.44
CA ARG A 84 6.11 18.17 -1.07
C ARG A 84 7.37 18.85 -1.60
N LEU A 85 7.19 19.98 -2.29
CA LEU A 85 8.31 20.79 -2.80
C LEU A 85 8.84 21.73 -1.70
N PRO A 86 10.12 22.15 -1.78
CA PRO A 86 10.71 23.12 -0.85
C PRO A 86 9.94 24.44 -0.80
N ASP A 87 10.12 25.18 0.30
CA ASP A 87 9.67 26.57 0.47
C ASP A 87 8.18 26.81 0.20
N GLY A 88 7.35 25.78 0.40
CA GLY A 88 5.91 25.87 0.20
C GLY A 88 5.47 25.93 -1.26
N ALA A 89 6.34 25.56 -2.22
CA ALA A 89 6.06 25.58 -3.66
C ALA A 89 5.00 24.54 -4.14
N GLY A 90 4.27 23.91 -3.22
CA GLY A 90 3.21 22.94 -3.51
C GLY A 90 3.69 21.49 -3.52
N PHE A 91 3.07 20.68 -4.38
CA PHE A 91 3.29 19.24 -4.45
C PHE A 91 3.56 18.78 -5.88
N ARG A 92 4.48 17.82 -6.04
CA ARG A 92 4.67 17.06 -7.27
C ARG A 92 4.01 15.69 -7.10
N ILE A 93 3.01 15.39 -7.93
CA ILE A 93 2.44 14.05 -8.00
C ILE A 93 3.38 13.18 -8.85
N ARG A 94 3.94 12.15 -8.23
CA ARG A 94 4.75 11.15 -8.91
C ARG A 94 3.88 9.93 -9.18
N ILE A 95 3.88 9.48 -10.43
CA ILE A 95 3.27 8.22 -10.87
C ILE A 95 4.39 7.44 -11.54
N LEU A 96 4.67 6.25 -11.03
CA LEU A 96 5.79 5.42 -11.45
C LEU A 96 5.26 4.05 -11.87
N PRO A 97 5.87 3.42 -12.90
CA PRO A 97 5.54 2.05 -13.25
C PRO A 97 5.87 1.14 -12.08
N ALA A 98 5.04 0.12 -11.85
CA ALA A 98 5.29 -0.89 -10.85
C ALA A 98 5.76 -2.19 -11.52
N PRO A 99 6.64 -2.98 -10.87
CA PRO A 99 7.06 -4.28 -11.41
C PRO A 99 5.87 -5.21 -11.64
N ALA A 100 5.84 -5.89 -12.81
CA ALA A 100 4.78 -6.85 -13.14
C ALA A 100 4.65 -7.98 -12.10
N ALA A 101 5.74 -8.32 -11.41
CA ALA A 101 5.77 -9.31 -10.35
C ALA A 101 4.79 -9.03 -9.19
N ILE A 102 4.36 -7.78 -8.98
CA ILE A 102 3.35 -7.43 -7.97
C ILE A 102 2.00 -8.11 -8.25
N GLY A 103 1.68 -8.37 -9.53
CA GLY A 103 0.48 -9.10 -9.94
C GLY A 103 0.71 -10.59 -10.20
N GLY A 104 1.83 -11.15 -9.74
CA GLY A 104 2.14 -12.57 -9.92
C GLY A 104 1.28 -13.51 -9.05
N GLU A 105 1.24 -14.80 -9.42
CA GLU A 105 0.46 -15.83 -8.71
C GLU A 105 1.06 -16.19 -7.34
N ASP A 106 2.40 -16.15 -7.22
CA ASP A 106 3.10 -16.35 -5.96
C ASP A 106 2.96 -15.10 -5.08
N THR A 107 2.15 -15.22 -4.03
CA THR A 107 1.82 -14.10 -3.13
C THR A 107 3.03 -13.59 -2.37
N ALA A 108 3.97 -14.47 -1.98
CA ALA A 108 5.17 -14.07 -1.24
C ALA A 108 6.10 -13.24 -2.14
N ARG A 109 6.34 -13.72 -3.37
CA ARG A 109 7.12 -12.96 -4.38
C ARG A 109 6.45 -11.65 -4.75
N ALA A 110 5.13 -11.63 -4.86
CA ALA A 110 4.37 -10.42 -5.16
C ALA A 110 4.47 -9.37 -4.03
N CYS A 111 4.39 -9.80 -2.76
CA CYS A 111 4.56 -8.91 -1.61
C CYS A 111 6.00 -8.36 -1.54
N ALA A 112 7.01 -9.18 -1.83
CA ALA A 112 8.40 -8.73 -1.91
C ALA A 112 8.61 -7.69 -3.02
N ALA A 113 8.03 -7.92 -4.21
CA ALA A 113 8.07 -6.96 -5.31
C ALA A 113 7.37 -5.63 -4.95
N LEU A 114 6.25 -5.70 -4.21
CA LEU A 114 5.52 -4.53 -3.75
C LEU A 114 6.35 -3.70 -2.76
N ASN A 115 7.00 -4.35 -1.79
CA ASN A 115 7.88 -3.65 -0.87
C ASN A 115 9.09 -3.04 -1.56
N ALA A 116 9.74 -3.76 -2.49
CA ALA A 116 10.84 -3.20 -3.26
C ALA A 116 10.43 -1.96 -4.07
N ALA A 117 9.22 -1.96 -4.65
CA ALA A 117 8.67 -0.80 -5.34
C ALA A 117 8.37 0.37 -4.38
N LEU A 118 7.87 0.08 -3.17
CA LEU A 118 7.68 1.09 -2.13
C LEU A 118 9.01 1.68 -1.67
N GLU A 119 10.03 0.86 -1.42
CA GLU A 119 11.36 1.34 -1.06
C GLU A 119 11.93 2.27 -2.12
N ALA A 120 11.81 1.92 -3.39
CA ALA A 120 12.23 2.79 -4.50
C ALA A 120 11.51 4.14 -4.47
N CYS A 121 10.21 4.17 -4.19
CA CYS A 121 9.45 5.43 -4.03
C CYS A 121 9.93 6.23 -2.82
N ILE A 122 10.12 5.56 -1.67
CA ILE A 122 10.56 6.19 -0.42
C ILE A 122 11.94 6.80 -0.56
N ARG A 123 12.87 6.14 -1.27
CA ARG A 123 14.23 6.66 -1.52
C ARG A 123 14.25 7.97 -2.31
N LEU A 124 13.18 8.30 -3.05
CA LEU A 124 13.07 9.60 -3.74
C LEU A 124 12.82 10.77 -2.77
N ALA A 125 12.18 10.52 -1.62
CA ALA A 125 11.86 11.55 -0.63
C ALA A 125 11.79 10.96 0.80
N PRO A 126 12.90 10.39 1.33
CA PRO A 126 12.87 9.58 2.55
C PRO A 126 12.43 10.39 3.76
N ALA A 127 12.81 11.66 3.86
CA ALA A 127 12.40 12.55 4.94
C ALA A 127 10.88 12.85 4.96
N GLN A 128 10.14 12.50 3.90
CA GLN A 128 8.70 12.72 3.82
C GLN A 128 7.87 11.46 4.09
N TYR A 129 8.52 10.30 4.23
CA TYR A 129 7.83 9.06 4.58
C TYR A 129 7.39 9.08 6.05
N GLN A 130 6.24 8.47 6.36
CA GLN A 130 5.65 8.46 7.71
C GLN A 130 6.32 7.41 8.61
N TRP A 131 7.60 7.59 8.92
CA TRP A 131 8.42 6.65 9.72
C TRP A 131 7.87 6.39 11.13
N SER A 132 7.06 7.28 11.68
CA SER A 132 6.41 7.10 12.98
C SER A 132 5.36 5.98 12.99
N TYR A 133 4.91 5.50 11.82
CA TYR A 133 3.97 4.38 11.74
C TYR A 133 4.65 3.07 12.16
N LYS A 134 4.06 2.37 13.13
CA LYS A 134 4.61 1.16 13.71
C LYS A 134 4.40 -0.08 12.82
N ARG A 135 5.01 -0.09 11.63
CA ARG A 135 4.82 -1.08 10.55
C ARG A 135 5.18 -2.52 10.93
N PHE A 136 6.08 -2.70 11.90
CA PHE A 136 6.71 -3.98 12.27
C PHE A 136 6.30 -4.53 13.64
N THR A 137 5.16 -4.11 14.21
CA THR A 137 4.66 -4.65 15.50
C THR A 137 4.34 -6.14 15.47
N ILE A 138 3.83 -6.66 14.35
CA ILE A 138 3.64 -8.08 14.10
C ILE A 138 4.92 -8.63 13.47
N ARG A 139 5.52 -9.64 14.12
CA ARG A 139 6.78 -10.28 13.70
C ARG A 139 6.56 -11.72 13.22
N PRO A 140 7.48 -12.26 12.39
CA PRO A 140 7.58 -13.69 12.15
C PRO A 140 7.69 -14.48 13.47
N GLU A 141 7.29 -15.74 13.44
CA GLU A 141 7.41 -16.61 14.61
C GLU A 141 8.89 -16.79 14.98
N GLY A 142 9.20 -16.69 16.28
CA GLY A 142 10.57 -16.77 16.80
C GLY A 142 11.38 -15.48 16.74
N GLU A 143 10.89 -14.41 16.10
CA GLU A 143 11.59 -13.14 16.04
C GLU A 143 11.29 -12.22 17.23
N ALA A 144 12.32 -11.51 17.69
CA ALA A 144 12.21 -10.52 18.75
C ALA A 144 11.32 -9.32 18.31
N PRO A 145 10.60 -8.69 19.25
CA PRO A 145 9.84 -7.47 18.96
C PRO A 145 10.78 -6.32 18.61
N ILE A 146 10.37 -5.50 17.63
CA ILE A 146 11.05 -4.24 17.33
C ILE A 146 10.59 -3.16 18.31
N ARG A 147 11.56 -2.50 18.95
CA ARG A 147 11.31 -1.30 19.76
C ARG A 147 11.35 -0.08 18.84
N TYR A 148 10.33 0.75 18.95
CA TYR A 148 10.30 2.06 18.30
C TYR A 148 10.82 3.07 19.30
N GLU A 149 11.81 3.84 18.88
CA GLU A 149 12.31 5.01 19.62
C GLU A 149 11.49 6.25 19.29
#